data_AF-A0A7S4LGF7-F1
#
_entry.id   AF-A0A7S4LGF7-F1
#
_cell.length_a   1.000
_cell.length_b   1.000
_cell.length_c   1.000
_cell.angle_alpha   90.00
_cell.angle_beta   90.00
_cell.angle_gamma   90.00
#
_symmetry.space_group_name_H-M   'P 1'
#
loop_
_entity.id
_entity.type
_entity.pdbx_description
1 polymer ?
#
loop_
_entity_poly.entity_id
_entity_poly.type
_entity_poly.pdbx_seq_one_letter_code
_entity_poly.pdbx_strand_id
1 'polypeptide(L)'
;TVAMSMHLAVEVMGSHVPDSPFEVSVLPGAYDKQKTAVEGEGVRHGFPTMETTFKIQARDKYGNKLTSGGESFSVTLGKPGQPNSHRPVRVDD
;
A
#
# COMPACT_ATOMS: atom_id res chain seq x y z
N THR A 1 -8.73 3.25 -4.74
CA THR A 1 -8.38 2.39 -5.88
C THR A 1 -8.89 0.99 -5.64
N VAL A 2 -9.45 0.36 -6.65
CA VAL A 2 -10.02 -1.00 -6.58
C VAL A 2 -8.92 -2.02 -6.90
N ALA A 3 -8.88 -3.13 -6.16
CA ALA A 3 -8.00 -4.26 -6.47
C ALA A 3 -8.51 -5.02 -7.70
N MET A 4 -9.83 -5.11 -7.84
CA MET A 4 -10.49 -5.76 -8.96
C MET A 4 -11.87 -5.11 -9.18
N SER A 5 -12.29 -5.01 -10.44
CA SER A 5 -13.66 -4.70 -10.82
C SER A 5 -14.23 -5.88 -11.61
N MET A 6 -15.49 -6.22 -11.36
CA MET A 6 -16.21 -7.29 -12.05
C MET A 6 -17.68 -6.92 -12.26
N HIS A 7 -18.32 -7.63 -13.19
CA HIS A 7 -19.75 -7.50 -13.43
C HIS A 7 -20.49 -8.75 -12.93
N LEU A 8 -21.50 -8.55 -12.09
CA LEU A 8 -22.41 -9.59 -11.64
C LEU A 8 -23.71 -9.50 -12.45
N ALA A 9 -23.93 -10.46 -13.34
CA ALA A 9 -25.17 -10.58 -14.08
C ALA A 9 -26.19 -11.40 -13.27
N VAL A 10 -27.40 -10.88 -13.14
CA VAL A 10 -28.53 -11.61 -12.55
C VAL A 10 -29.65 -11.64 -13.59
N GLU A 11 -30.09 -12.85 -13.94
CA GLU A 11 -31.08 -13.07 -14.98
C GLU A 11 -32.26 -13.89 -14.46
N VAL A 12 -33.45 -13.57 -14.95
CA VAL A 12 -34.67 -14.36 -14.76
C VAL A 12 -35.22 -14.68 -16.15
N MET A 13 -35.38 -15.98 -16.43
CA MET A 13 -35.81 -16.49 -17.75
C MET A 13 -34.95 -15.99 -18.94
N GLY A 14 -33.64 -15.83 -18.71
CA GLY A 14 -32.69 -15.37 -19.75
C GLY A 14 -32.73 -13.87 -20.06
N SER A 15 -33.39 -13.08 -19.20
CA SER A 15 -33.38 -11.62 -19.26
C SER A 15 -32.79 -11.03 -17.98
N HIS A 16 -31.96 -9.99 -18.10
CA HIS A 16 -31.41 -9.29 -16.95
C HIS A 16 -32.53 -8.68 -16.08
N VAL A 17 -32.36 -8.77 -14.77
CA VAL A 17 -33.16 -7.98 -13.83
C VAL A 17 -32.80 -6.49 -13.96
N PRO A 18 -33.66 -5.55 -13.51
CA PRO A 18 -33.29 -4.15 -13.45
C PRO A 18 -31.94 -3.93 -12.76
N ASP A 19 -31.14 -3.00 -13.31
CA ASP A 19 -29.79 -2.63 -12.86
C ASP A 19 -28.72 -3.73 -12.99
N SER A 20 -29.06 -4.91 -13.53
CA SER A 20 -28.07 -5.90 -13.96
C SER A 20 -27.51 -5.56 -15.36
N PRO A 21 -26.21 -5.77 -15.61
CA PRO A 21 -25.22 -6.29 -14.66
C PRO A 21 -24.74 -5.24 -13.65
N PHE A 22 -24.56 -5.68 -12.40
CA PHE A 22 -24.07 -4.84 -11.31
C PHE A 22 -22.55 -4.72 -11.37
N GLU A 23 -22.03 -3.51 -11.23
CA GLU A 23 -20.59 -3.29 -11.04
C GLU A 23 -20.20 -3.58 -9.59
N VAL A 24 -19.30 -4.54 -9.41
CA VAL A 24 -18.77 -4.93 -8.09
C VAL A 24 -17.29 -4.59 -8.04
N SER A 25 -16.93 -3.73 -7.08
CA SER A 25 -15.54 -3.40 -6.78
C SER A 25 -15.05 -4.16 -5.56
N VAL A 26 -13.88 -4.79 -5.69
CA VAL A 26 -13.19 -5.45 -4.59
C VAL A 26 -12.03 -4.57 -4.18
N LEU A 27 -11.97 -4.23 -2.89
CA LEU A 27 -10.87 -3.47 -2.31
C LEU A 27 -9.70 -4.39 -1.96
N PRO A 28 -8.46 -3.86 -1.92
CA PRO A 28 -7.31 -4.59 -1.39
C PRO A 28 -7.58 -5.11 0.03
N GLY A 29 -7.04 -6.28 0.34
CA GLY A 29 -7.09 -6.82 1.70
C GLY A 29 -6.12 -6.10 2.66
N ALA A 30 -6.04 -6.60 3.89
CA ALA A 30 -5.03 -6.16 4.86
C ALA A 30 -3.61 -6.30 4.29
N TYR A 31 -2.72 -5.39 4.68
CA TYR A 31 -1.34 -5.41 4.19
C TYR A 31 -0.61 -6.69 4.61
N ASP A 32 0.30 -7.12 3.74
CA ASP A 32 1.22 -8.22 3.95
C ASP A 32 2.65 -7.66 3.96
N LYS A 33 3.37 -7.94 5.05
CA LYS A 33 4.74 -7.45 5.27
C LYS A 33 5.72 -7.95 4.19
N GLN A 34 5.54 -9.18 3.70
CA GLN A 34 6.43 -9.78 2.70
C GLN A 34 6.15 -9.24 1.29
N LYS A 35 4.95 -8.71 1.04
CA LYS A 35 4.57 -8.10 -0.24
C LYS A 35 4.79 -6.59 -0.26
N THR A 36 4.88 -5.95 0.90
CA THR A 36 5.11 -4.51 1.01
C THR A 36 6.49 -4.14 0.47
N ALA A 37 6.55 -3.08 -0.34
CA ALA A 37 7.78 -2.62 -0.97
C ALA A 37 8.23 -1.29 -0.37
N VAL A 38 9.54 -1.11 -0.23
CA VAL A 38 10.16 0.16 0.14
C VAL A 38 11.10 0.58 -0.99
N GLU A 39 10.93 1.79 -1.50
CA GLU A 39 11.68 2.31 -2.64
C GLU A 39 12.07 3.78 -2.42
N GLY A 40 13.10 4.24 -3.11
CA GLY A 40 13.59 5.62 -3.01
C GLY A 40 15.07 5.70 -2.63
N GLU A 41 15.66 6.87 -2.89
CA GLU A 41 17.10 7.09 -2.68
C GLU A 41 17.48 7.00 -1.22
N GLY A 42 16.60 7.46 -0.31
CA GLY A 42 16.82 7.41 1.14
C GLY A 42 16.88 6.00 1.74
N VAL A 43 16.50 4.96 0.98
CA VAL A 43 16.73 3.55 1.37
C VAL A 43 18.18 3.14 1.16
N ARG A 44 18.85 3.74 0.16
CA ARG A 44 20.17 3.32 -0.30
C ARG A 44 21.26 4.24 0.21
N HIS A 45 21.06 5.55 0.10
CA HIS A 45 22.06 6.55 0.40
C HIS A 45 21.44 7.76 1.10
N GLY A 46 22.21 8.34 2.03
CA GLY A 46 21.94 9.64 2.61
C GLY A 46 23.20 10.49 2.49
N PHE A 47 23.09 11.70 1.93
CA PHE A 47 24.22 12.63 1.88
C PHE A 47 24.13 13.62 3.04
N PRO A 48 25.26 13.97 3.68
CA PRO A 48 25.27 15.04 4.68
C PRO A 48 24.61 16.29 4.12
N THR A 49 23.74 16.92 4.90
CA THR A 49 23.06 18.19 4.56
C THR A 49 22.08 18.14 3.38
N MET A 50 21.83 16.97 2.78
CA MET A 50 20.78 16.79 1.78
C MET A 50 19.66 15.92 2.34
N GLU A 51 18.42 16.35 2.13
CA GLU A 51 17.26 15.52 2.42
C GLU A 51 17.14 14.40 1.40
N THR A 52 16.80 13.20 1.89
CA THR A 52 16.52 12.05 1.03
C THR A 52 15.19 11.46 1.43
N THR A 53 14.40 11.05 0.46
CA THR A 53 13.08 10.46 0.70
C THR A 53 13.06 8.99 0.33
N PHE A 54 12.15 8.27 0.94
CA PHE A 54 11.76 6.93 0.54
C PHE A 54 10.25 6.77 0.73
N LYS A 55 9.68 5.81 0.01
CA LYS A 55 8.26 5.49 0.03
C LYS A 55 8.08 4.05 0.48
N ILE A 56 7.14 3.84 1.40
CA ILE A 56 6.61 2.52 1.73
C ILE A 56 5.30 2.34 0.97
N GLN A 57 5.24 1.38 0.05
CA GLN A 57 4.01 1.01 -0.64
C GLN A 57 3.48 -0.30 -0.08
N ALA A 58 2.52 -0.19 0.84
CA ALA A 58 1.80 -1.34 1.40
C ALA A 58 1.04 -2.10 0.31
N ARG A 59 1.08 -3.43 0.40
CA ARG A 59 0.39 -4.36 -0.50
C ARG A 59 -0.24 -5.49 0.28
N ASP A 60 -1.38 -5.99 -0.18
CA ASP A 60 -1.98 -7.19 0.41
C ASP A 60 -1.22 -8.47 0.00
N LYS A 61 -1.64 -9.62 0.55
CA LYS A 61 -1.03 -10.93 0.23
C LYS A 61 -1.05 -11.29 -1.26
N TYR A 62 -1.95 -10.71 -2.03
CA TYR A 62 -2.09 -10.91 -3.47
C TYR A 62 -1.27 -9.89 -4.30
N GLY A 63 -0.62 -8.93 -3.64
CA GLY A 63 0.19 -7.90 -4.27
C GLY A 63 -0.58 -6.64 -4.67
N ASN A 64 -1.86 -6.54 -4.33
CA ASN A 64 -2.68 -5.36 -4.62
C ASN A 64 -2.19 -4.20 -3.76
N LYS A 65 -2.01 -3.03 -4.37
CA LYS A 65 -1.57 -1.82 -3.66
C LYS A 65 -2.69 -1.33 -2.75
N LEU A 66 -2.37 -1.12 -1.47
CA LEU A 66 -3.27 -0.38 -0.58
C LEU A 66 -3.22 1.10 -0.97
N THR A 67 -4.39 1.72 -1.05
CA THR A 67 -4.54 3.16 -1.35
C THR A 67 -5.29 3.92 -0.27
N SER A 68 -5.58 3.24 0.82
CA SER A 68 -6.06 3.80 2.08
C SER A 68 -5.04 3.41 3.14
N GLY A 69 -4.68 4.35 4.00
CA GLY A 69 -3.83 4.10 5.16
C GLY A 69 -4.63 3.60 6.36
N GLY A 70 -3.97 3.57 7.52
CA GLY A 70 -4.49 3.06 8.80
C GLY A 70 -3.50 2.12 9.49
N GLU A 71 -2.57 1.58 8.72
CA GLU A 71 -1.47 0.76 9.18
C GLU A 71 -0.36 1.61 9.81
N SER A 72 0.13 1.17 10.96
CA SER A 72 1.29 1.80 11.60
C SER A 72 2.60 1.22 11.07
N PHE A 73 3.44 2.06 10.48
CA PHE A 73 4.82 1.74 10.12
C PHE A 73 5.78 2.37 11.13
N SER A 74 6.73 1.58 11.64
CA SER A 74 7.81 2.09 12.47
C SER A 74 9.09 2.15 11.65
N VAL A 75 9.67 3.35 11.55
CA VAL A 75 10.93 3.59 10.84
C VAL A 75 12.01 3.88 11.87
N THR A 76 13.12 3.17 11.79
CA THR A 76 14.30 3.43 12.61
C THR A 76 15.50 3.71 11.72
N LEU A 77 16.12 4.88 11.93
CA LEU A 77 17.36 5.27 11.26
C LEU A 77 18.54 5.04 12.21
N GLY A 78 19.48 4.20 11.79
CA GLY A 78 20.67 3.87 12.56
C GLY A 78 21.92 3.87 11.69
N LYS A 79 23.06 4.24 12.27
CA LYS A 79 24.36 4.02 11.63
C LYS A 79 24.79 2.57 11.88
N PRO A 80 25.42 1.88 10.91
CA PRO A 80 25.99 0.56 11.16
C PRO A 80 26.94 0.59 12.35
N GLY A 81 26.70 -0.26 13.36
CA GLY A 81 27.55 -0.36 14.56
C GLY A 81 27.33 0.71 15.64
N GLN A 82 26.33 1.59 15.51
CA GLN A 82 25.89 2.48 16.60
C GLN A 82 24.44 2.18 17.03
N PRO A 83 24.08 2.45 18.30
CA PRO A 83 22.71 2.36 18.75
C PRO A 83 21.79 3.21 17.89
N ASN A 84 20.60 2.71 17.63
CA ASN A 84 19.57 3.40 16.86
C ASN A 84 19.30 4.80 17.45
N SER A 85 19.28 5.82 16.60
CA SER A 85 18.89 7.16 17.01
C SER A 85 17.35 7.23 16.95
N HIS A 86 16.68 7.31 18.10
CA HIS A 86 15.22 7.46 18.22
C HIS A 86 14.67 8.83 17.76
N ARG A 87 15.27 9.41 16.72
CA ARG A 87 14.74 10.64 16.14
C ARG A 87 13.50 10.31 15.31
N PRO A 88 12.34 10.91 15.61
CA PRO A 88 11.14 10.68 14.82
C PRO A 88 11.37 11.16 13.38
N VAL A 89 11.08 10.29 12.42
CA VAL A 89 11.09 10.62 10.99
C VAL A 89 9.72 11.19 10.64
N ARG A 90 9.68 12.35 9.99
CA ARG A 90 8.42 12.87 9.43
C ARG A 90 8.03 11.95 8.28
N VAL A 91 6.85 11.35 8.39
CA VAL A 91 6.20 10.66 7.28
C VAL A 91 5.24 11.69 6.70
N ASP A 92 5.53 12.16 5.50
CA ASP A 92 4.61 13.01 4.75
C ASP A 92 3.57 12.10 4.07
N ASP A 93 2.29 12.51 4.11
CA ASP A 93 1.13 11.77 3.57
C ASP A 93 1.11 11.72 2.03
#